data_AF-A0A402BEY6-F1
#
_entry.id   AF-A0A402BEY6-F1
#
_cell.length_a   1.000
_cell.length_b   1.000
_cell.length_c   1.000
_cell.angle_alpha   90.00
_cell.angle_beta   90.00
_cell.angle_gamma   90.00
#
_symmetry.space_group_name_H-M   'P 1'
#
loop_
_entity.id
_entity.type
_entity.pdbx_description
1 polymer ?
#
loop_
_entity_poly.entity_id
_entity_poly.type
_entity_poly.pdbx_seq_one_letter_code
_entity_poly.pdbx_strand_id
1 'polypeptide(L)'
;MHKNKYMLYQHWARYLISFYPTDWRERYGEEMLMILEDAQPTLKTLLNLLLNLGDAYFHQNLITGRTPHMLQRMRSNELTIYGSTLIFFVAWFLVQLHFVDTGSRVLFHSFSHNSSLFTNIVSAVSCLLPLLILLGGLPILLAACWQALRKREFLSLLFCLLSLISPIAVLVIALSRPYTWFFTPFGILLGLVISLAFITYAVQKLTPSRRVTQYALLLATLNPLVMVIGLVALLLRIFPTLATLLMAGDSLLYIIRDDLLVFIMIGTLLLSLLALKKGFQARSTLAALAEKDLQAGQAMQNSQ
;
A
#
# COMPACT_ATOMS: atom_id res chain seq x y z
N MET A 1 -45.47 39.24 2.22
CA MET A 1 -44.15 39.24 1.54
C MET A 1 -43.23 38.06 1.88
N HIS A 2 -43.31 37.41 3.06
CA HIS A 2 -42.40 36.32 3.43
C HIS A 2 -42.50 35.03 2.58
N LYS A 3 -43.69 34.69 2.07
CA LYS A 3 -43.92 33.46 1.29
C LYS A 3 -43.10 33.40 -0.01
N ASN A 4 -42.79 34.56 -0.60
CA ASN A 4 -42.09 34.63 -1.88
C ASN A 4 -40.57 34.36 -1.74
N LYS A 5 -39.98 34.68 -0.59
CA LYS A 5 -38.56 34.42 -0.32
C LYS A 5 -38.27 32.92 -0.15
N TYR A 6 -39.15 32.20 0.54
CA TYR A 6 -39.03 30.76 0.74
C TYR A 6 -39.03 29.96 -0.59
N MET A 7 -39.93 30.33 -1.51
CA MET A 7 -40.03 29.69 -2.83
C MET A 7 -38.73 29.86 -3.64
N LEU A 8 -38.10 31.03 -3.57
CA LEU A 8 -36.88 31.34 -4.31
C LEU A 8 -35.67 30.57 -3.76
N TYR A 9 -35.59 30.40 -2.43
CA TYR A 9 -34.54 29.60 -1.79
C TYR A 9 -34.64 28.12 -2.11
N GLN A 10 -35.86 27.56 -2.10
CA GLN A 10 -36.04 26.15 -2.41
C GLN A 10 -35.64 25.82 -3.86
N HIS A 11 -35.95 26.72 -4.80
CA HIS A 11 -35.51 26.57 -6.19
C HIS A 11 -33.98 26.61 -6.31
N TRP A 12 -33.34 27.55 -5.63
CA TRP A 12 -31.88 27.64 -5.63
C TRP A 12 -31.20 26.42 -5.01
N ALA A 13 -31.70 25.92 -3.87
CA ALA A 13 -31.16 24.73 -3.21
C ALA A 13 -31.28 23.48 -4.11
N ARG A 14 -32.43 23.27 -4.75
CA ARG A 14 -32.63 22.18 -5.73
C ARG A 14 -31.69 22.31 -6.93
N TYR A 15 -31.51 23.52 -7.43
CA TYR A 15 -30.57 23.79 -8.52
C TYR A 15 -29.13 23.44 -8.10
N LEU A 16 -28.73 23.79 -6.88
CA LEU A 16 -27.38 23.49 -6.40
C LEU A 16 -27.14 21.99 -6.18
N ILE A 17 -28.12 21.30 -5.61
CA ILE A 17 -28.11 19.84 -5.45
C ILE A 17 -28.03 19.15 -6.81
N SER A 18 -28.61 19.72 -7.87
CA SER A 18 -28.56 19.17 -9.24
C SER A 18 -27.14 19.03 -9.80
N PHE A 19 -26.17 19.80 -9.30
CA PHE A 19 -24.76 19.68 -9.68
C PHE A 19 -24.04 18.50 -9.02
N TYR A 20 -24.58 17.92 -7.95
CA TYR A 20 -23.98 16.74 -7.33
C TYR A 20 -24.09 15.51 -8.26
N PRO A 21 -23.10 14.61 -8.25
CA PRO A 21 -23.19 13.32 -8.95
C PRO A 21 -24.48 12.58 -8.59
N THR A 22 -25.03 11.80 -9.53
CA THR A 22 -26.35 11.15 -9.37
C THR A 22 -26.44 10.32 -8.10
N ASP A 23 -25.42 9.51 -7.81
CA ASP A 23 -25.37 8.67 -6.61
C ASP A 23 -25.40 9.52 -5.31
N TRP A 24 -24.74 10.68 -5.31
CA TRP A 24 -24.75 11.63 -4.17
C TRP A 24 -26.11 12.26 -3.97
N ARG A 25 -26.78 12.62 -5.06
CA ARG A 25 -28.14 13.14 -5.00
C ARG A 25 -29.14 12.14 -4.46
N GLU A 26 -29.10 10.90 -4.94
CA GLU A 26 -30.05 9.88 -4.50
C GLU A 26 -29.95 9.60 -3.00
N ARG A 27 -28.73 9.64 -2.45
CA ARG A 27 -28.49 9.29 -1.05
C ARG A 27 -28.63 10.45 -0.07
N TYR A 28 -28.11 11.62 -0.43
CA TYR A 28 -28.01 12.76 0.49
C TYR A 28 -28.80 13.98 0.00
N GLY A 29 -29.45 13.90 -1.16
CA GLY A 29 -30.19 15.02 -1.72
C GLY A 29 -31.29 15.52 -0.79
N GLU A 30 -32.05 14.61 -0.17
CA GLU A 30 -33.11 15.00 0.77
C GLU A 30 -32.56 15.59 2.07
N GLU A 31 -31.51 14.99 2.64
CA GLU A 31 -30.84 15.51 3.85
C GLU A 31 -30.22 16.88 3.61
N MET A 32 -29.51 17.07 2.48
CA MET A 32 -28.94 18.37 2.10
C MET A 32 -30.03 19.41 1.87
N LEU A 33 -31.17 19.01 1.28
CA LEU A 33 -32.29 19.91 1.06
C LEU A 33 -32.91 20.36 2.39
N MET A 34 -33.10 19.46 3.36
CA MET A 34 -33.53 19.84 4.71
C MET A 34 -32.54 20.79 5.40
N ILE A 35 -31.24 20.50 5.35
CA ILE A 35 -30.21 21.36 5.97
C ILE A 35 -30.23 22.77 5.35
N LEU A 36 -30.46 22.86 4.04
CA LEU A 36 -30.53 24.14 3.32
C LEU A 36 -31.86 24.88 3.53
N GLU A 37 -32.94 24.17 3.87
CA GLU A 37 -34.20 24.78 4.28
C GLU A 37 -34.14 25.36 5.70
N ASP A 38 -33.39 24.70 6.59
CA ASP A 38 -33.22 25.13 7.99
C ASP A 38 -32.16 26.23 8.16
N ALA A 39 -31.12 26.25 7.31
CA ALA A 39 -30.03 27.23 7.42
C ALA A 39 -30.25 28.43 6.48
N GLN A 40 -30.16 29.65 7.02
CA GLN A 40 -30.11 30.84 6.15
C GLN A 40 -28.87 30.78 5.24
N PRO A 41 -29.02 31.02 3.92
CA PRO A 41 -27.91 30.95 2.99
C PRO A 41 -26.98 32.13 3.22
N THR A 42 -25.87 31.85 3.88
CA THR A 42 -24.73 32.76 4.00
C THR A 42 -23.68 32.41 2.95
N LEU A 43 -22.83 33.37 2.59
CA LEU A 43 -21.68 33.12 1.71
C LEU A 43 -20.81 31.95 2.19
N LYS A 44 -20.70 31.79 3.51
CA LYS A 44 -19.98 30.67 4.13
C LYS A 44 -20.64 29.32 3.83
N THR A 45 -21.98 29.24 3.88
CA THR A 45 -22.74 28.04 3.52
C THR A 45 -22.50 27.66 2.06
N LEU A 46 -22.49 28.65 1.17
CA LEU A 46 -22.27 28.47 -0.26
C LEU A 46 -20.85 27.98 -0.58
N LEU A 47 -19.83 28.54 0.08
CA LEU A 47 -18.44 28.08 -0.02
C LEU A 47 -18.26 26.64 0.48
N ASN A 48 -18.85 26.31 1.63
CA ASN A 48 -18.81 24.94 2.15
C ASN A 48 -19.50 23.94 1.20
N LEU A 49 -20.63 24.31 0.60
CA LEU A 49 -21.32 23.49 -0.41
C LEU A 49 -20.47 23.26 -1.65
N LEU A 50 -19.76 24.28 -2.14
CA LEU A 50 -18.85 24.16 -3.29
C LEU A 50 -17.65 23.26 -2.97
N LEU A 51 -17.09 23.37 -1.75
CA LEU A 51 -16.02 22.48 -1.30
C LEU A 51 -16.51 21.03 -1.20
N ASN A 52 -17.68 20.80 -0.60
CA ASN A 52 -18.30 19.48 -0.52
C ASN A 52 -18.68 18.91 -1.90
N LEU A 53 -19.06 19.77 -2.85
CA LEU A 53 -19.32 19.38 -4.23
C LEU A 53 -18.03 18.91 -4.90
N GLY A 54 -16.94 19.68 -4.76
CA GLY A 54 -15.62 19.27 -5.23
C GLY A 54 -15.21 17.94 -4.62
N ASP A 55 -15.35 17.80 -3.30
CA ASP A 55 -15.05 16.56 -2.58
C ASP A 55 -15.88 15.37 -3.08
N ALA A 56 -17.17 15.58 -3.34
CA ALA A 56 -18.07 14.56 -3.90
C ALA A 56 -17.64 14.11 -5.31
N TYR A 57 -17.13 15.02 -6.14
CA TYR A 57 -16.58 14.68 -7.46
C TYR A 57 -15.25 13.93 -7.36
N PHE A 58 -14.38 14.29 -6.42
CA PHE A 58 -13.14 13.56 -6.18
C PHE A 58 -13.36 12.20 -5.51
N HIS A 59 -14.46 12.04 -4.78
CA HIS A 59 -14.77 10.83 -4.02
C HIS A 59 -16.12 10.19 -4.40
N GLN A 60 -16.42 10.09 -5.69
CA GLN A 60 -17.62 9.39 -6.19
C GLN A 60 -17.73 7.94 -5.64
N ASN A 61 -16.59 7.29 -5.39
CA ASN A 61 -16.51 5.94 -4.85
C ASN A 61 -16.95 5.80 -3.37
N LEU A 62 -17.17 6.90 -2.63
CA LEU A 62 -17.62 6.84 -1.23
C LEU A 62 -19.09 6.42 -1.10
N ILE A 63 -19.89 6.62 -2.14
CA ILE A 63 -21.35 6.44 -2.05
C ILE A 63 -21.84 5.06 -2.39
N THR A 64 -21.08 4.33 -3.19
CA THR A 64 -21.43 2.99 -3.66
C THR A 64 -21.38 1.97 -2.52
N GLY A 65 -22.18 2.11 -1.46
CA GLY A 65 -22.15 1.28 -0.25
C GLY A 65 -20.92 1.52 0.65
N ARG A 66 -21.11 1.44 1.98
CA ARG A 66 -19.98 1.49 2.93
C ARG A 66 -19.00 0.32 2.74
N THR A 67 -19.48 -0.80 2.20
CA THR A 67 -18.73 -2.05 2.08
C THR A 67 -17.56 -1.99 1.10
N PRO A 68 -17.67 -1.48 -0.15
CA PRO A 68 -16.52 -1.39 -1.04
C PRO A 68 -15.50 -0.35 -0.61
N HIS A 69 -15.89 0.75 0.04
CA HIS A 69 -14.90 1.71 0.56
C HIS A 69 -13.98 1.07 1.61
N MET A 70 -14.54 0.27 2.53
CA MET A 70 -13.74 -0.44 3.53
C MET A 70 -12.83 -1.50 2.92
N LEU A 71 -13.33 -2.25 1.93
CA LEU A 71 -12.52 -3.22 1.19
C LEU A 71 -11.40 -2.54 0.39
N GLN A 72 -11.68 -1.38 -0.20
CA GLN A 72 -10.68 -0.60 -0.92
C GLN A 72 -9.58 -0.10 0.03
N ARG A 73 -9.97 0.33 1.24
CA ARG A 73 -9.03 0.73 2.29
C ARG A 73 -8.16 -0.45 2.76
N MET A 74 -8.74 -1.65 2.92
CA MET A 74 -7.95 -2.87 3.20
C MET A 74 -6.93 -3.13 2.10
N ARG A 75 -7.36 -3.07 0.84
CA ARG A 75 -6.49 -3.30 -0.32
C ARG A 75 -5.36 -2.28 -0.43
N SER A 76 -5.66 -1.00 -0.17
CA SER A 76 -4.64 0.05 -0.13
C SER A 76 -3.61 -0.19 0.98
N ASN A 77 -4.04 -0.64 2.15
CA ASN A 77 -3.12 -1.02 3.23
C ASN A 77 -2.27 -2.25 2.84
N GLU A 78 -2.86 -3.26 2.20
CA GLU A 78 -2.12 -4.43 1.69
C GLU A 78 -1.05 -4.03 0.68
N LEU A 79 -1.40 -3.21 -0.32
CA LEU A 79 -0.44 -2.68 -1.28
C LEU A 79 0.69 -1.89 -0.60
N THR A 80 0.36 -1.13 0.45
CA THR A 80 1.36 -0.40 1.24
C THR A 80 2.31 -1.36 1.95
N ILE A 81 1.82 -2.48 2.49
CA ILE A 81 2.66 -3.51 3.12
C ILE A 81 3.59 -4.13 2.07
N TYR A 82 3.08 -4.58 0.92
CA TYR A 82 3.90 -5.17 -0.13
C TYR A 82 4.91 -4.18 -0.70
N GLY A 83 4.50 -2.94 -0.94
CA GLY A 83 5.39 -1.86 -1.40
C GLY A 83 6.51 -1.56 -0.41
N SER A 84 6.17 -1.47 0.89
CA SER A 84 7.17 -1.26 1.95
C SER A 84 8.13 -2.44 2.06
N THR A 85 7.61 -3.67 1.95
CA THR A 85 8.41 -4.91 1.98
C THR A 85 9.38 -4.96 0.80
N LEU A 86 8.97 -4.50 -0.37
CA LEU A 86 9.80 -4.42 -1.56
C LEU A 86 10.93 -3.40 -1.39
N ILE A 87 10.63 -2.20 -0.88
CA ILE A 87 11.66 -1.16 -0.62
C ILE A 87 12.64 -1.66 0.45
N PHE A 88 12.13 -2.30 1.50
CA PHE A 88 12.96 -2.95 2.52
C PHE A 88 13.87 -4.01 1.92
N PHE A 89 13.34 -4.88 1.05
CA PHE A 89 14.14 -5.93 0.40
C PHE A 89 15.24 -5.34 -0.49
N VAL A 90 14.96 -4.25 -1.20
CA VAL A 90 15.99 -3.54 -1.98
C VAL A 90 17.07 -2.98 -1.06
N ALA A 91 16.70 -2.25 0.00
CA ALA A 91 17.67 -1.72 0.96
C ALA A 91 18.50 -2.84 1.61
N TRP A 92 17.85 -3.92 2.04
CA TRP A 92 18.46 -5.14 2.54
C TRP A 92 19.50 -5.70 1.56
N PHE A 93 19.11 -5.87 0.30
CA PHE A 93 19.97 -6.45 -0.73
C PHE A 93 21.20 -5.57 -1.02
N LEU A 94 21.02 -4.24 -1.06
CA LEU A 94 22.13 -3.29 -1.24
C LEU A 94 23.15 -3.38 -0.11
N VAL A 95 22.68 -3.50 1.13
CA VAL A 95 23.56 -3.70 2.28
C VAL A 95 24.29 -5.04 2.15
N GLN A 96 23.60 -6.14 1.77
CA GLN A 96 24.24 -7.44 1.59
C GLN A 96 25.34 -7.42 0.51
N LEU A 97 25.11 -6.78 -0.63
CA LEU A 97 26.12 -6.67 -1.70
C LEU A 97 27.42 -6.03 -1.18
N HIS A 98 27.30 -4.98 -0.35
CA HIS A 98 28.47 -4.31 0.23
C HIS A 98 29.30 -5.23 1.14
N PHE A 99 28.64 -6.08 1.92
CA PHE A 99 29.31 -7.02 2.83
C PHE A 99 29.90 -8.25 2.13
N VAL A 100 29.45 -8.59 0.93
CA VAL A 100 30.01 -9.69 0.14
C VAL A 100 31.36 -9.28 -0.46
N ASP A 101 31.48 -8.06 -0.99
CA ASP A 101 32.70 -7.59 -1.65
C ASP A 101 33.85 -7.28 -0.68
N THR A 102 33.54 -6.81 0.53
CA THR A 102 34.54 -6.54 1.57
C THR A 102 35.11 -7.82 2.22
N GLY A 103 34.53 -8.98 1.91
CA GLY A 103 34.76 -10.24 2.63
C GLY A 103 35.87 -11.16 2.12
N SER A 104 36.65 -10.79 1.10
CA SER A 104 37.60 -11.76 0.53
C SER A 104 39.00 -11.82 1.15
N ARG A 105 39.46 -10.95 2.08
CA ARG A 105 40.91 -11.03 2.46
C ARG A 105 41.41 -10.95 3.90
N VAL A 106 40.76 -10.36 4.91
CA VAL A 106 41.53 -10.12 6.17
C VAL A 106 40.85 -10.44 7.51
N LEU A 107 39.51 -10.43 7.65
CA LEU A 107 38.88 -10.52 8.98
C LEU A 107 37.98 -11.75 9.25
N PHE A 108 37.81 -12.66 8.27
CA PHE A 108 36.94 -13.84 8.44
C PHE A 108 37.54 -14.97 9.29
N HIS A 109 38.83 -14.90 9.66
CA HIS A 109 39.47 -16.00 10.37
C HIS A 109 39.13 -16.08 11.87
N SER A 110 38.56 -15.02 12.45
CA SER A 110 38.39 -14.89 13.91
C SER A 110 36.97 -15.23 14.43
N PHE A 111 35.99 -15.47 13.56
CA PHE A 111 34.59 -15.80 13.93
C PHE A 111 34.10 -17.17 13.39
N SER A 112 35.02 -18.07 13.04
CA SER A 112 34.73 -19.28 12.24
C SER A 112 33.88 -20.37 12.89
N HIS A 113 33.46 -20.24 14.15
CA HIS A 113 32.70 -21.31 14.83
C HIS A 113 31.20 -21.04 15.03
N ASN A 114 30.72 -19.78 14.94
CA ASN A 114 29.30 -19.44 15.08
C ASN A 114 28.71 -18.72 13.84
N SER A 115 29.47 -18.63 12.74
CA SER A 115 29.07 -17.91 11.53
C SER A 115 27.92 -18.57 10.76
N SER A 116 27.69 -19.87 10.92
CA SER A 116 26.70 -20.62 10.14
C SER A 116 25.25 -20.18 10.41
N LEU A 117 24.91 -19.86 11.65
CA LEU A 117 23.53 -19.51 12.01
C LEU A 117 23.10 -18.18 11.39
N PHE A 118 23.93 -17.13 11.51
CA PHE A 118 23.61 -15.82 10.95
C PHE A 118 23.61 -15.83 9.42
N THR A 119 24.53 -16.54 8.78
CA THR A 119 24.52 -16.70 7.31
C THR A 119 23.27 -17.43 6.85
N ASN A 120 22.83 -18.45 7.58
CA ASN A 120 21.61 -19.19 7.26
C ASN A 120 20.36 -18.29 7.43
N ILE A 121 20.28 -17.48 8.49
CA ILE A 121 19.17 -16.54 8.69
C ILE A 121 19.15 -15.48 7.58
N VAL A 122 20.30 -14.88 7.26
CA VAL A 122 20.41 -13.87 6.19
C VAL A 122 19.99 -14.45 4.84
N SER A 123 20.43 -15.68 4.53
CA SER A 123 20.05 -16.40 3.32
C SER A 123 18.55 -16.69 3.30
N ALA A 124 18.01 -17.21 4.41
CA ALA A 124 16.59 -17.51 4.56
C ALA A 124 15.72 -16.26 4.36
N VAL A 125 16.06 -15.12 5.00
CA VAL A 125 15.34 -13.84 4.81
C VAL A 125 15.39 -13.39 3.35
N SER A 126 16.55 -13.52 2.70
CA SER A 126 16.74 -13.14 1.30
C SER A 126 15.89 -13.99 0.35
N CYS A 127 15.61 -15.24 0.68
CA CYS A 127 14.72 -16.11 -0.09
C CYS A 127 13.24 -15.94 0.29
N LEU A 128 12.93 -15.78 1.58
CA LEU A 128 11.56 -15.72 2.10
C LEU A 128 10.83 -14.43 1.71
N LEU A 129 11.49 -13.26 1.77
CA LEU A 129 10.86 -11.99 1.40
C LEU A 129 10.32 -11.96 -0.05
N PRO A 130 11.12 -12.27 -1.10
CA PRO A 130 10.61 -12.28 -2.46
C PRO A 130 9.55 -13.37 -2.66
N LEU A 131 9.67 -14.52 -1.98
CA LEU A 131 8.66 -15.57 -2.02
C LEU A 131 7.33 -15.09 -1.42
N LEU A 132 7.33 -14.40 -0.29
CA LEU A 132 6.11 -13.85 0.33
C LEU A 132 5.50 -12.73 -0.51
N ILE A 133 6.31 -11.86 -1.12
CA ILE A 133 5.84 -10.85 -2.07
C ILE A 133 5.19 -11.53 -3.28
N LEU A 134 5.79 -12.59 -3.82
CA LEU A 134 5.25 -13.33 -4.96
C LEU A 134 3.94 -14.03 -4.58
N LEU A 135 3.91 -14.80 -3.49
CA LEU A 135 2.73 -15.54 -3.05
C LEU A 135 1.56 -14.62 -2.65
N GLY A 136 1.85 -13.45 -2.09
CA GLY A 136 0.85 -12.48 -1.67
C GLY A 136 0.39 -11.54 -2.78
N GLY A 137 1.32 -11.06 -3.61
CA GLY A 137 1.07 -10.12 -4.70
C GLY A 137 0.49 -10.77 -5.97
N LEU A 138 0.91 -11.99 -6.30
CA LEU A 138 0.50 -12.67 -7.53
C LEU A 138 -1.02 -12.92 -7.59
N PRO A 139 -1.69 -13.43 -6.53
CA PRO A 139 -3.14 -13.61 -6.57
C PRO A 139 -3.91 -12.29 -6.74
N ILE A 140 -3.40 -11.19 -6.15
CA ILE A 140 -4.00 -9.85 -6.30
C ILE A 140 -3.89 -9.39 -7.76
N LEU A 141 -2.73 -9.58 -8.37
CA LEU A 141 -2.45 -9.22 -9.75
C LEU A 141 -3.28 -10.08 -10.72
N LEU A 142 -3.35 -11.39 -10.51
CA LEU A 142 -4.17 -12.30 -11.33
C LEU A 142 -5.65 -11.96 -11.24
N ALA A 143 -6.15 -11.66 -10.03
CA ALA A 143 -7.53 -11.20 -9.86
C ALA A 143 -7.77 -9.86 -10.59
N ALA A 144 -6.79 -8.96 -10.56
CA ALA A 144 -6.86 -7.69 -11.28
C ALA A 144 -6.90 -7.90 -12.81
N CYS A 145 -5.99 -8.71 -13.36
CA CYS A 145 -5.97 -9.10 -14.77
C CYS A 145 -7.29 -9.73 -15.21
N TRP A 146 -7.80 -10.69 -14.43
CA TRP A 146 -9.05 -11.39 -14.73
C TRP A 146 -10.24 -10.43 -14.78
N GLN A 147 -10.30 -9.48 -13.84
CA GLN A 147 -11.38 -8.51 -13.78
C GLN A 147 -11.30 -7.47 -14.90
N ALA A 148 -10.09 -6.99 -15.22
CA ALA A 148 -9.85 -6.11 -16.36
C ALA A 148 -10.24 -6.78 -17.68
N LEU A 149 -9.91 -8.07 -17.84
CA LEU A 149 -10.30 -8.87 -19.00
C LEU A 149 -11.82 -9.00 -19.12
N ARG A 150 -12.50 -9.31 -18.00
CA ARG A 150 -13.97 -9.44 -17.98
C ARG A 150 -14.69 -8.12 -18.32
N LYS A 151 -14.14 -6.99 -17.87
CA LYS A 151 -14.67 -5.65 -18.17
C LYS A 151 -14.23 -5.10 -19.54
N ARG A 152 -13.36 -5.80 -20.26
CA ARG A 152 -12.75 -5.34 -21.53
C ARG A 152 -12.02 -4.00 -21.41
N GLU A 153 -11.44 -3.71 -20.24
CA GLU A 153 -10.63 -2.52 -20.00
C GLU A 153 -9.17 -2.76 -20.42
N PHE A 154 -8.89 -2.62 -21.72
CA PHE A 154 -7.57 -2.93 -22.29
C PHE A 154 -6.41 -2.15 -21.65
N LEU A 155 -6.61 -0.89 -21.27
CA LEU A 155 -5.57 -0.09 -20.61
C LEU A 155 -5.18 -0.66 -19.23
N SER A 156 -6.17 -1.02 -18.40
CA SER A 156 -5.94 -1.64 -17.09
C SER A 156 -5.21 -2.98 -17.23
N LEU A 157 -5.58 -3.78 -18.24
CA LEU A 157 -4.91 -5.03 -18.57
C LEU A 157 -3.45 -4.81 -19.02
N LEU A 158 -3.21 -3.82 -19.89
CA LEU A 158 -1.88 -3.46 -20.36
C LEU A 158 -0.95 -3.08 -19.19
N PHE A 159 -1.42 -2.24 -18.26
CA PHE A 159 -0.62 -1.88 -17.07
C PHE A 159 -0.33 -3.09 -16.17
N CYS A 160 -1.29 -4.01 -15.99
CA CYS A 160 -1.04 -5.24 -15.23
C CYS A 160 0.02 -6.13 -15.90
N LEU A 161 -0.07 -6.33 -17.22
CA LEU A 161 0.90 -7.12 -17.98
C LEU A 161 2.29 -6.46 -17.98
N LEU A 162 2.34 -5.14 -18.17
CA LEU A 162 3.58 -4.39 -18.14
C LEU A 162 4.27 -4.50 -16.78
N SER A 163 3.50 -4.49 -15.69
CA SER A 163 4.07 -4.73 -14.36
C SER A 163 4.59 -6.14 -14.16
N LEU A 164 4.03 -7.16 -14.82
CA LEU A 164 4.52 -8.54 -14.72
C LEU A 164 5.83 -8.72 -15.52
N ILE A 165 5.90 -8.06 -16.68
CA ILE A 165 7.06 -8.13 -17.59
C ILE A 165 8.23 -7.28 -17.05
N SER A 166 7.96 -6.14 -16.42
CA SER A 166 8.99 -5.20 -15.96
C SER A 166 10.09 -5.82 -15.08
N PRO A 167 9.82 -6.55 -13.98
CA PRO A 167 10.88 -7.14 -13.16
C PRO A 167 11.67 -8.21 -13.91
N ILE A 168 11.04 -8.95 -14.83
CA ILE A 168 11.71 -9.96 -15.67
C ILE A 168 12.66 -9.26 -16.66
N ALA A 169 12.21 -8.20 -17.32
CA ALA A 169 13.02 -7.44 -18.25
C ALA A 169 14.24 -6.82 -17.54
N VAL A 170 14.02 -6.24 -16.37
CA VAL A 170 15.08 -5.68 -15.51
C VAL A 170 16.08 -6.76 -15.10
N LEU A 171 15.61 -7.94 -14.72
CA LEU A 171 16.47 -9.08 -14.38
C LEU A 171 17.28 -9.56 -15.58
N VAL A 172 16.67 -9.70 -16.76
CA VAL A 172 17.38 -10.09 -17.99
C VAL A 172 18.44 -9.06 -18.35
N ILE A 173 18.12 -7.75 -18.28
CA ILE A 173 19.09 -6.69 -18.54
C ILE A 173 20.25 -6.74 -17.52
N ALA A 174 19.93 -6.94 -16.24
CA ALA A 174 20.92 -7.08 -15.17
C ALA A 174 21.87 -8.26 -15.40
N LEU A 175 21.33 -9.41 -15.82
CA LEU A 175 22.13 -10.62 -16.13
C LEU A 175 22.93 -10.49 -17.43
N SER A 176 22.43 -9.71 -18.40
CA SER A 176 23.05 -9.56 -19.72
C SER A 176 24.22 -8.55 -19.73
N ARG A 177 24.34 -7.70 -18.71
CA ARG A 177 25.39 -6.65 -18.64
C ARG A 177 26.34 -6.90 -17.45
N PRO A 178 27.45 -7.63 -17.65
CA PRO A 178 28.35 -8.02 -16.56
C PRO A 178 29.15 -6.89 -15.89
N TYR A 179 29.07 -5.64 -16.37
CA TYR A 179 30.07 -4.60 -16.04
C TYR A 179 29.57 -3.35 -15.28
N THR A 180 28.33 -3.31 -14.80
CA THR A 180 27.85 -2.13 -14.06
C THR A 180 27.29 -2.47 -12.70
N TRP A 181 28.14 -2.94 -11.78
CA TRP A 181 27.79 -3.19 -10.38
C TRP A 181 27.09 -1.98 -9.72
N PHE A 182 27.39 -0.76 -10.19
CA PHE A 182 26.75 0.47 -9.72
C PHE A 182 25.38 0.76 -10.36
N PHE A 183 25.20 0.47 -11.66
CA PHE A 183 23.94 0.77 -12.37
C PHE A 183 22.89 -0.32 -12.22
N THR A 184 23.29 -1.58 -12.04
CA THR A 184 22.38 -2.71 -11.83
C THR A 184 21.43 -2.51 -10.65
N PRO A 185 21.86 -2.15 -9.42
CA PRO A 185 20.95 -1.92 -8.30
C PRO A 185 19.98 -0.76 -8.56
N PHE A 186 20.45 0.32 -9.19
CA PHE A 186 19.60 1.47 -9.50
C PHE A 186 18.54 1.12 -10.54
N GLY A 187 18.92 0.37 -11.58
CA GLY A 187 17.97 -0.14 -12.58
C GLY A 187 16.93 -1.08 -11.98
N ILE A 188 17.35 -1.95 -11.04
CA ILE A 188 16.44 -2.82 -10.28
C ILE A 188 15.45 -1.98 -9.46
N LEU A 189 15.95 -1.01 -8.69
CA LEU A 189 15.11 -0.15 -7.87
C LEU A 189 14.10 0.63 -8.73
N LEU A 190 14.55 1.26 -9.81
CA LEU A 190 13.70 2.01 -10.73
C LEU A 190 12.62 1.11 -11.35
N GLY A 191 13.00 -0.07 -11.84
CA GLY A 191 12.07 -1.03 -12.41
C GLY A 191 11.02 -1.52 -11.42
N LEU A 192 11.42 -1.77 -10.18
CA LEU A 192 10.50 -2.17 -9.11
C LEU A 192 9.55 -1.03 -8.70
N VAL A 193 10.03 0.21 -8.62
CA VAL A 193 9.18 1.39 -8.33
C VAL A 193 8.14 1.59 -9.42
N ILE A 194 8.55 1.51 -10.70
CA ILE A 194 7.65 1.62 -11.85
C ILE A 194 6.60 0.48 -11.81
N SER A 195 7.04 -0.75 -11.55
CA SER A 195 6.14 -1.90 -11.43
C SER A 195 5.12 -1.68 -10.31
N LEU A 196 5.56 -1.24 -9.13
CA LEU A 196 4.68 -0.97 -8.00
C LEU A 196 3.66 0.14 -8.31
N ALA A 197 4.08 1.19 -9.02
CA ALA A 197 3.19 2.26 -9.46
C ALA A 197 2.10 1.75 -10.41
N PHE A 198 2.47 0.92 -11.40
CA PHE A 198 1.51 0.31 -12.32
C PHE A 198 0.55 -0.66 -11.64
N ILE A 199 1.05 -1.51 -10.72
CA ILE A 199 0.18 -2.39 -9.92
C ILE A 199 -0.79 -1.54 -9.11
N THR A 200 -0.29 -0.55 -8.39
CA THR A 200 -1.12 0.30 -7.52
C THR A 200 -2.22 0.98 -8.32
N TYR A 201 -1.88 1.56 -9.48
CA TYR A 201 -2.83 2.20 -10.36
C TYR A 201 -3.91 1.23 -10.89
N ALA A 202 -3.48 0.08 -11.42
CA ALA A 202 -4.39 -0.92 -11.98
C ALA A 202 -5.31 -1.52 -10.89
N VAL A 203 -4.73 -1.80 -9.72
CA VAL A 203 -5.43 -2.37 -8.58
C VAL A 203 -6.47 -1.41 -8.00
N GLN A 204 -6.18 -0.10 -7.95
CA GLN A 204 -7.10 0.91 -7.41
C GLN A 204 -8.38 1.07 -8.24
N LYS A 205 -8.33 0.85 -9.55
CA LYS A 205 -9.50 0.96 -10.44
C LYS A 205 -10.49 -0.22 -10.36
N LEU A 206 -10.08 -1.30 -9.72
CA LEU A 206 -10.79 -2.58 -9.78
C LEU A 206 -11.53 -2.86 -8.48
N THR A 207 -12.78 -3.32 -8.59
CA THR A 207 -13.63 -3.65 -7.44
C THR A 207 -13.07 -4.84 -6.67
N PRO A 208 -12.74 -4.69 -5.36
CA PRO A 208 -12.04 -5.71 -4.59
C PRO A 208 -12.86 -6.98 -4.39
N SER A 209 -12.22 -8.15 -4.52
CA SER A 209 -12.81 -9.44 -4.20
C SER A 209 -12.51 -9.82 -2.75
N ARG A 210 -13.56 -10.01 -1.94
CA ARG A 210 -13.45 -10.31 -0.49
C ARG A 210 -12.55 -11.52 -0.18
N ARG A 211 -12.65 -12.61 -0.95
CA ARG A 211 -11.87 -13.83 -0.71
C ARG A 211 -10.36 -13.62 -0.95
N VAL A 212 -10.03 -12.89 -2.01
CA VAL A 212 -8.62 -12.62 -2.38
C VAL A 212 -7.97 -11.69 -1.36
N THR A 213 -8.67 -10.63 -0.95
CA THR A 213 -8.21 -9.69 0.09
C THR A 213 -7.95 -10.40 1.42
N GLN A 214 -8.80 -11.35 1.83
CA GLN A 214 -8.57 -12.10 3.07
C GLN A 214 -7.29 -12.95 3.04
N TYR A 215 -7.04 -13.65 1.92
CA TYR A 215 -5.82 -14.44 1.75
C TYR A 215 -4.57 -13.54 1.68
N ALA A 216 -4.65 -12.46 0.92
CA ALA A 216 -3.59 -11.47 0.79
C ALA A 216 -3.23 -10.82 2.14
N LEU A 217 -4.22 -10.48 2.97
CA LEU A 217 -3.97 -9.92 4.30
C LEU A 217 -3.25 -10.91 5.22
N LEU A 218 -3.61 -12.20 5.15
CA LEU A 218 -2.95 -13.24 5.95
C LEU A 218 -1.47 -13.35 5.59
N LEU A 219 -1.14 -13.41 4.30
CA LEU A 219 0.27 -13.41 3.86
C LEU A 219 0.97 -12.09 4.20
N ALA A 220 0.28 -10.96 4.09
CA ALA A 220 0.82 -9.66 4.44
C ALA A 220 1.21 -9.54 5.93
N THR A 221 0.61 -10.34 6.83
CA THR A 221 1.01 -10.37 8.26
C THR A 221 2.41 -10.97 8.48
N LEU A 222 2.82 -11.90 7.60
CA LEU A 222 4.13 -12.55 7.70
C LEU A 222 5.27 -11.62 7.27
N ASN A 223 5.00 -10.67 6.36
CA ASN A 223 6.01 -9.76 5.82
C ASN A 223 6.71 -8.92 6.93
N PRO A 224 6.00 -8.15 7.77
CA PRO A 224 6.65 -7.40 8.86
C PRO A 224 7.43 -8.29 9.82
N LEU A 225 6.96 -9.51 10.10
CA LEU A 225 7.67 -10.45 10.97
C LEU A 225 9.02 -10.85 10.36
N VAL A 226 9.05 -11.19 9.07
CA VAL A 226 10.31 -11.50 8.37
C VAL A 226 11.21 -10.26 8.25
N MET A 227 10.63 -9.06 8.05
CA MET A 227 11.38 -7.81 8.06
C MET A 227 12.04 -7.53 9.43
N VAL A 228 11.36 -7.79 10.55
CA VAL A 228 11.93 -7.66 11.89
C VAL A 228 13.09 -8.64 12.08
N ILE A 229 12.90 -9.91 11.75
CA ILE A 229 13.95 -10.94 11.85
C ILE A 229 15.17 -10.54 11.02
N GLY A 230 14.92 -10.10 9.78
CA GLY A 230 15.96 -9.57 8.89
C GLY A 230 16.69 -8.42 9.54
N LEU A 231 15.99 -7.34 9.90
CA LEU A 231 16.59 -6.14 10.48
C LEU A 231 17.44 -6.45 11.71
N VAL A 232 16.94 -7.29 12.64
CA VAL A 232 17.69 -7.70 13.83
C VAL A 232 18.94 -8.49 13.44
N ALA A 233 18.84 -9.47 12.53
CA ALA A 233 19.99 -10.24 12.07
C ALA A 233 21.05 -9.36 11.39
N LEU A 234 20.63 -8.36 10.63
CA LEU A 234 21.53 -7.41 9.96
C LEU A 234 22.16 -6.44 10.96
N LEU A 235 21.41 -5.89 11.92
CA LEU A 235 22.00 -5.04 12.97
C LEU A 235 23.06 -5.80 13.78
N LEU A 236 22.78 -7.04 14.17
CA LEU A 236 23.75 -7.90 14.86
C LEU A 236 25.00 -8.18 14.03
N ARG A 237 24.85 -8.26 12.69
CA ARG A 237 25.98 -8.45 11.77
C ARG A 237 26.78 -7.17 11.54
N ILE A 238 26.13 -6.01 11.45
CA ILE A 238 26.77 -4.72 11.13
C ILE A 238 27.47 -4.14 12.37
N PHE A 239 26.90 -4.31 13.55
CA PHE A 239 27.37 -3.64 14.77
C PHE A 239 28.88 -3.83 15.04
N PRO A 240 29.46 -5.04 14.94
CA PRO A 240 30.90 -5.22 15.10
C PRO A 240 31.72 -4.51 14.02
N THR A 241 31.27 -4.56 12.76
CA THR A 241 31.98 -3.92 11.64
C THR A 241 31.95 -2.40 11.72
N LEU A 242 30.83 -1.82 12.16
CA LEU A 242 30.68 -0.39 12.37
C LEU A 242 31.64 0.10 13.46
N ALA A 243 31.73 -0.63 14.57
CA ALA A 243 32.64 -0.30 15.66
C ALA A 243 34.11 -0.31 15.21
N THR A 244 34.51 -1.29 14.39
CA THR A 244 35.87 -1.32 13.84
C THR A 244 36.13 -0.20 12.84
N LEU A 245 35.15 0.13 11.98
CA LEU A 245 35.30 1.19 10.98
C LEU A 245 35.42 2.58 11.63
N LEU A 246 34.61 2.82 12.66
CA LEU A 246 34.63 4.06 13.43
C LEU A 246 36.00 4.30 14.09
N MET A 247 36.64 3.23 14.57
CA MET A 247 37.98 3.29 15.18
C MET A 247 39.10 3.44 14.15
N ALA A 248 38.92 2.90 12.94
CA ALA A 248 39.90 3.00 11.86
C ALA A 248 39.95 4.39 11.20
N GLY A 249 38.93 5.23 11.41
CA GLY A 249 38.86 6.58 10.83
C GLY A 249 38.61 6.60 9.32
N ASP A 250 38.31 5.46 8.72
CA ASP A 250 38.09 5.34 7.28
C ASP A 250 36.71 5.84 6.86
N SER A 251 36.73 6.66 5.80
CA SER A 251 35.65 7.02 4.87
C SER A 251 34.21 7.11 5.44
N LEU A 252 33.98 8.20 6.18
CA LEU A 252 32.70 8.71 6.71
C LEU A 252 31.50 8.56 5.74
N LEU A 253 31.72 8.69 4.43
CA LEU A 253 30.68 8.52 3.40
C LEU A 253 30.04 7.12 3.39
N TYR A 254 30.81 6.05 3.66
CA TYR A 254 30.27 4.69 3.70
C TYR A 254 29.38 4.48 4.93
N ILE A 255 29.81 5.01 6.08
CA ILE A 255 29.02 4.98 7.32
C ILE A 255 27.67 5.67 7.10
N ILE A 256 27.68 6.90 6.56
CA ILE A 256 26.45 7.65 6.26
C ILE A 256 25.52 6.86 5.34
N ARG A 257 26.06 6.25 4.29
CA ARG A 257 25.25 5.50 3.31
C ARG A 257 24.60 4.27 3.94
N ASP A 258 25.36 3.47 4.68
CA ASP A 258 24.86 2.23 5.29
C ASP A 258 23.86 2.54 6.41
N ASP A 259 24.12 3.59 7.21
CA ASP A 259 23.17 4.11 8.20
C ASP A 259 21.86 4.57 7.54
N LEU A 260 21.95 5.30 6.42
CA LEU A 260 20.77 5.75 5.66
C LEU A 260 19.93 4.54 5.18
N LEU A 261 20.57 3.49 4.68
CA LEU A 261 19.87 2.27 4.26
C LEU A 261 19.17 1.58 5.44
N VAL A 262 19.82 1.52 6.60
CA VAL A 262 19.22 1.00 7.85
C VAL A 262 18.02 1.87 8.27
N PHE A 263 18.12 3.20 8.20
CA PHE A 263 16.98 4.09 8.46
C PHE A 263 15.81 3.86 7.49
N ILE A 264 16.10 3.64 6.20
CA ILE A 264 15.07 3.28 5.20
C ILE A 264 14.40 1.95 5.58
N MET A 265 15.16 0.95 6.01
CA MET A 265 14.62 -0.34 6.47
C MET A 265 13.73 -0.18 7.71
N ILE A 266 14.14 0.63 8.69
CA ILE A 266 13.33 0.93 9.88
C ILE A 266 12.04 1.66 9.47
N GLY A 267 12.15 2.69 8.63
CA GLY A 267 11.00 3.48 8.17
C GLY A 267 9.98 2.63 7.41
N THR A 268 10.43 1.76 6.51
CA THR A 268 9.57 0.84 5.75
C THR A 268 8.94 -0.24 6.64
N LEU A 269 9.65 -0.73 7.66
CA LEU A 269 9.07 -1.62 8.68
C LEU A 269 7.99 -0.92 9.50
N LEU A 270 8.21 0.31 9.96
CA LEU A 270 7.20 1.07 10.68
C LEU A 270 5.98 1.35 9.80
N LEU A 271 6.20 1.69 8.53
CA LEU A 271 5.11 1.91 7.57
C LEU A 271 4.29 0.63 7.35
N SER A 272 4.94 -0.53 7.23
CA SER A 272 4.25 -1.82 7.07
C SER A 272 3.45 -2.20 8.32
N LEU A 273 3.98 -1.96 9.53
CA LEU A 273 3.26 -2.18 10.79
C LEU A 273 2.05 -1.25 10.94
N LEU A 274 2.18 0.03 10.58
CA LEU A 274 1.08 0.99 10.60
C LEU A 274 -0.01 0.62 9.60
N ALA A 275 0.36 0.22 8.38
CA ALA A 275 -0.56 -0.26 7.37
C ALA A 275 -1.29 -1.53 7.85
N LEU A 276 -0.56 -2.46 8.48
CA LEU A 276 -1.15 -3.68 9.05
C LEU A 276 -2.16 -3.37 10.16
N LYS A 277 -1.81 -2.47 11.09
CA LYS A 277 -2.73 -2.00 12.15
C LYS A 277 -4.01 -1.41 11.55
N LYS A 278 -3.88 -0.54 10.54
CA LYS A 278 -5.03 0.04 9.83
C LYS A 278 -5.85 -1.02 9.10
N GLY A 279 -5.22 -2.04 8.53
CA GLY A 279 -5.88 -3.18 7.89
C GLY A 279 -6.74 -3.98 8.87
N PHE A 280 -6.22 -4.30 10.05
CA PHE A 280 -6.97 -5.00 11.09
C PHE A 280 -8.13 -4.17 11.65
N GLN A 281 -7.94 -2.86 11.84
CA GLN A 281 -9.03 -1.95 12.26
C GLN A 281 -10.15 -1.87 11.22
N ALA A 282 -9.82 -1.83 9.93
CA ALA A 282 -10.81 -1.88 8.86
C ALA A 282 -11.57 -3.22 8.87
N ARG A 283 -10.91 -4.32 9.27
CA ARG A 283 -11.53 -5.65 9.33
C ARG A 283 -12.50 -5.80 10.49
N SER A 284 -12.14 -5.35 11.68
CA SER A 284 -13.03 -5.40 12.85
C SER A 284 -14.28 -4.55 12.62
N THR A 285 -14.13 -3.36 12.06
CA THR A 285 -15.26 -2.48 11.73
C THR A 285 -16.19 -3.09 10.68
N LEU A 286 -15.65 -3.79 9.66
CA LEU A 286 -16.46 -4.48 8.65
C LEU A 286 -17.22 -5.67 9.25
N ALA A 287 -16.60 -6.42 10.17
CA ALA A 287 -17.26 -7.51 10.88
C ALA A 287 -18.42 -7.00 11.75
N ALA A 288 -18.22 -5.91 12.50
CA ALA A 288 -19.26 -5.30 13.33
C ALA A 288 -20.45 -4.78 12.53
N LEU A 289 -20.21 -4.23 11.31
CA LEU A 289 -21.30 -3.83 10.42
C LEU A 289 -22.10 -5.02 9.90
N ALA A 290 -21.40 -6.09 9.49
CA ALA A 290 -22.07 -7.30 9.01
C ALA A 290 -22.95 -7.96 10.08
N GLU A 291 -22.54 -7.90 11.35
CA GLU A 291 -23.34 -8.40 12.47
C GLU A 291 -24.60 -7.55 12.71
N LYS A 292 -24.48 -6.22 12.64
CA LYS A 292 -25.63 -5.30 12.74
C LYS A 292 -26.65 -5.50 11.63
N ASP A 293 -26.19 -5.70 10.40
CA ASP A 293 -27.07 -5.96 9.25
C ASP A 293 -27.84 -7.28 9.42
N LEU A 294 -27.18 -8.30 9.98
CA LEU A 294 -27.81 -9.59 10.27
C LEU A 294 -28.87 -9.48 11.37
N GLN A 295 -28.58 -8.74 12.44
CA GLN A 295 -29.55 -8.46 13.52
C GLN A 295 -30.76 -7.66 13.02
N ALA A 296 -30.52 -6.64 12.18
CA ALA A 296 -31.60 -5.85 11.60
C ALA A 296 -32.51 -6.69 10.70
N GLY A 297 -31.94 -7.60 9.90
CA GLY A 297 -32.71 -8.54 9.08
C GLY A 297 -33.58 -9.49 9.91
N GLN A 298 -33.06 -10.01 11.03
CA GLN A 298 -33.82 -10.85 11.95
C GLN A 298 -34.94 -10.08 12.66
N ALA A 299 -34.71 -8.83 13.06
CA ALA A 299 -35.73 -8.00 13.68
C ALA A 299 -36.90 -7.71 12.72
N MET A 300 -36.62 -7.46 11.44
CA MET A 300 -37.65 -7.29 10.42
C MET A 300 -38.47 -8.57 10.19
N GLN A 301 -37.83 -9.74 10.18
CA GLN A 301 -38.53 -11.02 10.04
C GLN A 301 -39.46 -11.33 11.22
N ASN A 302 -39.07 -10.95 12.45
CA ASN A 302 -39.91 -11.16 13.63
C ASN A 302 -41.09 -10.18 13.74
N SER A 303 -41.12 -9.12 12.93
CA SER A 303 -42.20 -8.13 12.91
C SER A 303 -43.30 -8.41 11.89
N GLN A 304 -43.16 -9.48 11.11
CA GLN A 304 -44.11 -9.97 10.11
C GLN A 304 -44.92 -11.16 10.66
#